data_AF-A0A528N1E8-F1
#
_entry.id   AF-A0A528N1E8-F1
#
_cell.length_a   1.000
_cell.length_b   1.000
_cell.length_c   1.000
_cell.angle_alpha   90.00
_cell.angle_beta   90.00
_cell.angle_gamma   90.00
#
_symmetry.space_group_name_H-M   'P 1'
#
loop_
_entity.id
_entity.type
_entity.pdbx_description
1 polymer ?
#
loop_
_entity_poly.entity_id
_entity_poly.type
_entity_poly.pdbx_seq_one_letter_code
_entity_poly.pdbx_strand_id
1 'polypeptide(L)' 'NWIPVAASHLASVLDPMAATVIHADSLDKVCGRTVKLFDGEMRANLTLTYESKGSTSVRGYKGETVTCRLDFEPVAG' A
#
# COMPACT_ATOMS: atom_id res chain seq x y z
N ASN A 1 19.98 13.23 1.64
CA ASN A 1 21.10 12.27 1.74
C ASN A 1 20.65 10.96 1.12
N TRP A 2 21.33 10.51 0.07
CA TRP A 2 21.03 9.25 -0.60
C TRP A 2 21.39 8.06 0.31
N ILE A 3 20.48 7.10 0.45
CA ILE A 3 20.69 5.88 1.24
C ILE A 3 20.76 4.69 0.26
N PRO A 4 21.89 3.99 0.13
CA PRO A 4 21.99 2.86 -0.78
C PRO A 4 20.95 1.77 -0.48
N VAL A 5 20.37 1.19 -1.53
CA VAL A 5 19.49 0.01 -1.42
C VAL A 5 20.33 -1.22 -1.07
N ALA A 6 20.23 -1.69 0.18
CA ALA A 6 20.85 -2.93 0.61
C ALA A 6 19.99 -4.15 0.24
N ALA A 7 20.60 -5.33 0.13
CA ALA A 7 19.88 -6.58 -0.14
C ALA A 7 18.77 -6.87 0.89
N SER A 8 18.96 -6.47 2.15
CA SER A 8 17.94 -6.59 3.21
C SER A 8 16.69 -5.74 2.98
N HIS A 9 16.80 -4.64 2.22
CA HIS A 9 15.65 -3.80 1.88
C HIS A 9 14.71 -4.46 0.87
N LEU A 10 15.21 -5.44 0.11
CA LEU A 10 14.44 -6.15 -0.92
C LEU A 10 13.66 -7.35 -0.37
N ALA A 11 13.78 -7.64 0.93
CA ALA A 11 13.05 -8.73 1.55
C ALA A 11 11.55 -8.40 1.68
N SER A 12 10.70 -9.24 1.08
CA SER A 12 9.24 -9.13 1.11
C SER A 12 8.70 -7.80 0.56
N VAL A 13 9.37 -7.27 -0.47
CA VAL A 13 8.87 -6.11 -1.22
C VAL A 13 7.89 -6.55 -2.30
N LEU A 14 6.98 -5.65 -2.64
CA LEU A 14 6.12 -5.72 -3.81
C LEU A 14 6.59 -4.69 -4.83
N ASP A 15 6.42 -5.01 -6.10
CA ASP A 15 6.53 -4.03 -7.18
C ASP A 15 5.28 -3.12 -7.21
N PRO A 16 5.31 -1.97 -7.92
CA PRO A 16 4.19 -1.04 -7.96
C PRO A 16 2.87 -1.66 -8.44
N MET A 17 2.91 -2.64 -9.35
CA MET A 17 1.69 -3.29 -9.83
C MET A 17 1.13 -4.22 -8.75
N ALA A 18 1.96 -5.08 -8.17
CA ALA A 18 1.53 -5.96 -7.08
C ALA A 18 1.01 -5.19 -5.86
N ALA A 19 1.59 -4.02 -5.55
CA ALA A 19 1.17 -3.17 -4.45
C ALA A 19 -0.25 -2.57 -4.61
N THR A 20 -0.81 -2.57 -5.83
CA THR A 20 -2.19 -2.11 -6.09
C THR A 20 -3.26 -3.14 -5.72
N VAL A 21 -2.86 -4.41 -5.57
CA VAL A 21 -3.78 -5.49 -5.23
C VAL A 21 -3.67 -5.79 -3.75
N ILE A 22 -4.77 -5.55 -3.05
CA ILE A 22 -4.87 -5.74 -1.60
C ILE A 22 -5.76 -6.93 -1.29
N HIS A 23 -5.15 -7.99 -0.76
CA HIS A 23 -5.88 -9.12 -0.20
C HIS A 23 -6.38 -8.78 1.22
N ALA A 24 -7.67 -9.01 1.47
CA ALA A 24 -8.30 -8.84 2.77
C ALA A 24 -9.54 -9.75 2.87
N ASP A 25 -9.76 -10.34 4.05
CA ASP A 25 -10.92 -11.21 4.31
C ASP A 25 -12.23 -10.41 4.44
N SER A 26 -12.14 -9.13 4.77
CA SER A 26 -13.27 -8.20 4.95
C SER A 26 -12.84 -6.75 4.79
N LEU A 27 -13.81 -5.83 4.63
CA LEU A 27 -13.56 -4.40 4.46
C LEU A 27 -12.81 -3.76 5.64
N ASP A 28 -13.08 -4.21 6.88
CA ASP A 28 -12.38 -3.70 8.08
C ASP A 28 -10.91 -4.16 8.18
N LYS A 29 -10.51 -5.14 7.35
CA LYS A 29 -9.14 -5.68 7.31
C LYS A 29 -8.30 -5.11 6.17
N VAL A 30 -8.82 -4.15 5.40
CA VAL A 30 -8.12 -3.52 4.26
C VAL A 30 -7.07 -2.50 4.71
N CYS A 31 -7.33 -1.70 5.74
CA CYS A 31 -6.35 -0.76 6.28
C CYS A 31 -5.51 -1.41 7.42
N GLY A 32 -4.62 -0.65 8.03
CA GLY A 32 -3.84 -1.05 9.21
C GLY A 32 -2.58 -1.87 8.87
N ARG A 33 -2.05 -1.73 7.66
CA ARG A 33 -0.85 -2.43 7.22
C ARG A 33 0.14 -1.52 6.52
N THR A 34 1.40 -1.96 6.49
CA THR A 34 2.47 -1.32 5.73
C THR A 34 2.91 -2.23 4.60
N VAL A 35 2.79 -1.75 3.36
CA VAL A 35 3.32 -2.42 2.17
C VAL A 35 4.75 -1.92 1.95
N LYS A 36 5.69 -2.84 1.77
CA LYS A 36 7.05 -2.49 1.35
C LYS A 36 7.08 -2.45 -0.17
N LEU A 37 7.28 -1.27 -0.74
CA LEU A 37 7.36 -1.06 -2.18
C LEU A 37 8.83 -1.01 -2.61
N PHE A 38 9.16 -1.63 -3.74
CA PHE A 38 10.40 -1.37 -4.48
C PHE A 38 10.09 -1.20 -5.97
N ASP A 39 10.52 -0.10 -6.57
CA ASP A 39 10.20 0.25 -7.97
C ASP A 39 11.34 0.00 -8.97
N GLY A 40 12.48 -0.53 -8.49
CA GLY A 40 13.69 -0.72 -9.29
C GLY A 40 14.82 0.24 -8.91
N GLU A 41 14.49 1.35 -8.25
CA GLU A 41 15.45 2.37 -7.82
C GLU A 41 15.31 2.66 -6.31
N MET A 42 14.08 2.83 -5.84
CA MET A 42 13.76 3.27 -4.49
C MET A 42 12.94 2.22 -3.73
N ARG A 43 13.26 2.05 -2.44
CA ARG A 43 12.43 1.34 -1.47
C ARG A 43 11.66 2.34 -0.63
N ALA A 44 10.34 2.13 -0.52
CA ALA A 44 9.46 2.88 0.36
C ALA A 44 8.58 1.98 1.24
N ASN A 45 8.10 2.52 2.34
CA ASN A 45 6.96 2.00 3.09
C ASN A 45 5.70 2.77 2.68
N LEU A 46 4.65 2.04 2.37
CA LEU A 46 3.30 2.58 2.14
C LEU A 46 2.41 2.14 3.30
N THR A 47 2.15 3.04 4.24
CA THR A 47 1.31 2.73 5.40
C THR A 47 -0.13 3.12 5.12
N LEU A 48 -1.04 2.16 5.19
CA LEU A 48 -2.48 2.35 4.97
C LEU A 48 -3.16 2.56 6.32
N THR A 49 -3.52 3.79 6.64
CA THR A 49 -4.23 4.13 7.88
C THR A 49 -5.72 4.25 7.60
N TYR A 50 -6.57 3.69 8.46
CA TYR A 50 -8.02 3.85 8.33
C TYR A 50 -8.41 5.34 8.33
N GLU A 51 -9.25 5.73 7.38
CA GLU A 51 -9.80 7.09 7.31
C GLU A 51 -11.32 7.09 7.47
N SER A 52 -12.04 6.31 6.65
CA SER A 52 -13.51 6.29 6.69
C SER A 52 -14.11 5.03 6.06
N LYS A 53 -15.41 4.81 6.30
CA LYS A 53 -16.26 3.90 5.53
C LYS A 53 -17.29 4.71 4.75
N GLY A 54 -17.76 4.16 3.63
CA GLY A 54 -18.76 4.80 2.80
C GLY A 54 -19.43 3.83 1.84
N SER A 55 -19.98 4.36 0.76
CA SER A 55 -20.54 3.57 -0.34
C SER A 55 -20.27 4.27 -1.66
N THR A 56 -20.09 3.51 -2.74
CA THR A 56 -19.92 4.06 -4.09
C THR A 56 -20.78 3.32 -5.10
N SER A 57 -21.02 3.98 -6.23
CA SER A 57 -21.71 3.41 -7.39
C SER A 57 -20.99 3.86 -8.65
N VAL A 58 -20.18 2.96 -9.20
CA VAL A 58 -19.45 3.14 -10.46
C VAL A 58 -19.84 2.05 -11.45
N ARG A 59 -19.45 2.18 -12.71
CA ARG A 59 -19.74 1.15 -13.71
C ARG A 59 -19.11 -0.19 -13.27
N GLY A 60 -19.94 -1.20 -13.03
CA GLY A 60 -19.51 -2.54 -12.63
C GLY A 60 -19.38 -2.76 -11.12
N TYR A 61 -19.65 -1.76 -10.28
CA TYR A 61 -19.63 -1.93 -8.83
C TYR A 61 -20.57 -0.96 -8.10
N LYS A 62 -21.41 -1.50 -7.22
CA LYS A 62 -22.25 -0.72 -6.29
C LYS A 62 -22.20 -1.40 -4.93
N GLY A 63 -21.66 -0.74 -3.92
CA GLY A 63 -21.44 -1.36 -2.62
C GLY A 63 -20.73 -0.47 -1.61
N GLU A 64 -20.47 -1.06 -0.45
CA GLU A 64 -19.75 -0.43 0.66
C GLU A 64 -18.25 -0.27 0.34
N THR A 65 -17.66 0.83 0.80
CA THR A 65 -16.25 1.13 0.62
C THR A 65 -15.57 1.38 1.96
N VAL A 66 -14.26 1.17 1.97
CA VAL A 66 -13.35 1.64 3.02
C VAL A 66 -12.29 2.52 2.36
N THR A 67 -12.02 3.66 2.97
CA THR A 67 -10.96 4.57 2.54
C THR A 67 -9.81 4.44 3.51
N CYS A 68 -8.62 4.15 2.98
CA CYS A 68 -7.37 4.22 3.75
C CYS A 68 -6.56 5.42 3.26
N ARG A 69 -6.05 6.22 4.19
CA ARG A 69 -5.03 7.22 3.91
C ARG A 69 -3.70 6.51 3.71
N LEU A 70 -3.03 6.78 2.59
CA LEU A 70 -1.71 6.24 2.29
C LEU A 70 -0.63 7.24 2.72
N ASP A 71 0.24 6.81 3.62
CA ASP A 71 1.47 7.51 3.98
C ASP A 71 2.66 6.90 3.21
N PHE A 72 3.40 7.74 2.51
CA PHE A 72 4.62 7.37 1.81
C PHE A 72 5.84 7.74 2.64
N GLU A 73 6.64 6.74 2.99
CA GLU A 73 7.90 6.92 3.73
C GLU A 73 9.06 6.33 2.91
N PRO A 74 9.96 7.16 2.35
CA PRO A 74 11.15 6.68 1.66
C PRO A 74 12.12 6.06 2.66
N VAL A 75 12.75 4.95 2.29
CA VAL A 75 13.70 4.24 3.17
C VAL A 75 15.09 4.10 2.54
N ALA A 76 15.17 3.83 1.24
CA ALA A 76 16.43 3.73 0.50
C ALA A 76 16.22 4.01 -0.99
N GLY A 77 17.31 4.31 -1.70
CA GLY A 77 17.27 4.98 -3.00
C GLY A 77 17.02 6.48 -2.84
#